data_AF-A0A8S1LGR9-F1
#
_entry.id   AF-A0A8S1LGR9-F1
#
_cell.length_a   1.000
_cell.length_b   1.000
_cell.length_c   1.000
_cell.angle_alpha   90.00
_cell.angle_beta   90.00
_cell.angle_gamma   90.00
#
_symmetry.space_group_name_H-M   'P 1'
#
loop_
_entity.id
_entity.type
_entity.pdbx_description
1 polymer ?
#
loop_
_entity_poly.entity_id
_entity_poly.type
_entity_poly.pdbx_seq_one_letter_code
_entity_poly.pdbx_strand_id
1 'polypeptide(L)'
;MGSFKNTIIIIFLLSTCGWGSPIRSITAYQNCDQKWHKEILNGDPEKTLCQNGSLVSCIAMIMQTSAKIINNRAVNPAILNKYLTNNNGYKQGSEINFSVLDKVGLHLVKTVSDLKTAIEYYDKNYQIVLNINYGKNYGVLIGYNEKDAIYIINNPINPKENKIEAKDIAVALIFKPL
;
A
#
# COMPACT_ATOMS: atom_id res chain seq x y z
N MET A 1 18.13 9.70 65.05
CA MET A 1 18.35 8.31 64.62
C MET A 1 16.97 7.73 64.33
N GLY A 2 16.42 7.73 63.12
CA GLY A 2 17.01 7.35 61.84
C GLY A 2 16.70 5.87 61.58
N SER A 3 15.48 5.53 61.14
CA SER A 3 15.14 4.19 60.67
C SER A 3 14.37 4.31 59.35
N PHE A 4 15.05 3.89 58.29
CA PHE A 4 14.66 4.01 56.90
C PHE A 4 13.52 3.04 56.55
N LYS A 5 12.48 3.56 55.90
CA LYS A 5 11.48 2.72 55.22
C LYS A 5 12.11 2.19 53.94
N ASN A 6 12.32 0.88 53.84
CA ASN A 6 12.78 0.22 52.63
C ASN A 6 11.66 0.24 51.57
N THR A 7 11.68 1.25 50.70
CA THR A 7 10.88 1.26 49.47
C THR A 7 11.56 0.34 48.46
N ILE A 8 11.04 -0.87 48.30
CA ILE A 8 11.42 -1.77 47.21
C ILE A 8 10.83 -1.19 45.91
N ILE A 9 11.69 -0.64 45.04
CA ILE A 9 11.33 -0.29 43.67
C ILE A 9 11.54 -1.54 42.81
N ILE A 10 10.44 -2.20 42.44
CA ILE A 10 10.46 -3.28 41.45
C ILE A 10 10.52 -2.63 40.07
N ILE A 11 11.70 -2.58 39.47
CA ILE A 11 11.88 -2.20 38.07
C ILE A 11 11.49 -3.42 37.22
N PHE A 12 10.28 -3.39 36.66
CA PHE A 12 9.90 -4.31 35.59
C PHE A 12 10.66 -3.91 34.32
N LEU A 13 11.80 -4.58 34.08
CA LEU A 13 12.40 -4.63 32.76
C LEU A 13 11.46 -5.45 31.87
N LEU A 14 10.52 -4.77 31.21
CA LEU A 14 9.77 -5.33 30.09
C LEU A 14 10.78 -5.59 28.96
N SER A 15 11.33 -6.80 28.94
CA SER A 15 12.03 -7.32 27.79
C SER A 15 10.98 -7.45 26.67
N THR A 16 10.85 -6.40 25.85
CA THR A 16 10.07 -6.45 24.63
C THR A 16 10.81 -7.39 23.68
N CYS A 17 10.53 -8.69 23.76
CA CYS A 17 10.72 -9.59 22.63
C CYS A 17 10.11 -8.88 21.44
N GLY A 18 10.89 -8.57 20.41
CA GLY A 18 10.44 -7.80 19.26
C GLY A 18 9.18 -8.43 18.67
N TRP A 19 8.04 -7.84 18.96
CA TRP A 19 6.79 -8.21 18.30
C TRP A 19 6.95 -7.69 16.87
N GLY A 20 7.22 -8.61 15.93
CA GLY A 20 7.14 -8.26 14.52
C GLY A 20 5.79 -7.59 14.26
N SER A 21 5.80 -6.45 13.56
CA SER A 21 4.58 -5.69 13.33
C SER A 21 3.50 -6.59 12.74
N PRO A 22 2.27 -6.59 13.30
CA PRO A 22 1.22 -7.49 12.87
C PRO A 22 0.93 -7.31 11.38
N ILE A 23 0.76 -8.43 10.68
CA ILE A 23 0.40 -8.41 9.26
C ILE A 23 -0.99 -7.78 9.13
N ARG A 24 -1.14 -6.77 8.28
CA ARG A 24 -2.41 -6.11 8.02
C ARG A 24 -3.29 -6.96 7.14
N SER A 25 -4.56 -7.04 7.52
CA SER A 25 -5.62 -7.58 6.66
C SER A 25 -6.06 -6.50 5.67
N ILE A 26 -5.47 -6.52 4.48
CA ILE A 26 -5.87 -5.66 3.35
C ILE A 26 -6.57 -6.53 2.30
N THR A 27 -7.68 -6.04 1.74
CA THR A 27 -8.38 -6.66 0.61
C THR A 27 -7.39 -6.89 -0.52
N ALA A 28 -7.32 -8.10 -1.06
CA ALA A 28 -6.44 -8.41 -2.19
C ALA A 28 -7.22 -8.39 -3.51
N TYR A 29 -6.67 -7.72 -4.52
CA TYR A 29 -7.16 -7.75 -5.90
C TYR A 29 -6.04 -8.14 -6.84
N GLN A 30 -6.38 -8.87 -7.91
CA GLN A 30 -5.45 -9.15 -8.99
C GLN A 30 -5.71 -8.21 -10.15
N ASN A 31 -4.68 -7.62 -10.75
CA ASN A 31 -4.88 -6.70 -11.88
C ASN A 31 -5.32 -7.45 -13.16
N CYS A 32 -5.01 -8.75 -13.25
CA CYS A 32 -5.44 -9.63 -14.34
C CYS A 32 -6.64 -10.53 -13.98
N ASP A 33 -7.47 -10.15 -13.00
CA ASP A 33 -8.72 -10.87 -12.70
C ASP A 33 -9.66 -10.84 -13.92
N GLN A 34 -10.28 -11.99 -14.23
CA GLN A 34 -11.17 -12.16 -15.39
C GLN A 34 -12.28 -11.11 -15.48
N LYS A 35 -12.73 -10.54 -14.35
CA LYS A 35 -13.78 -9.51 -14.30
C LYS A 35 -13.38 -8.19 -14.95
N TRP A 36 -12.09 -7.85 -14.98
CA TRP A 36 -11.62 -6.53 -15.43
C TRP A 36 -10.29 -6.55 -16.21
N HIS A 37 -9.69 -7.72 -16.43
CA HIS A 37 -8.40 -7.87 -17.11
C HIS A 37 -8.31 -7.16 -18.47
N LYS A 38 -9.42 -7.02 -19.20
CA LYS A 38 -9.51 -6.36 -20.52
C LYS A 38 -9.87 -4.87 -20.47
N GLU A 39 -10.12 -4.31 -19.29
CA GLU A 39 -10.44 -2.88 -19.16
C GLU A 39 -9.27 -2.03 -19.66
N ILE A 40 -9.58 -1.12 -20.58
CA ILE A 40 -8.60 -0.22 -21.21
C ILE A 40 -8.16 0.83 -20.18
N LEU A 41 -6.85 1.03 -20.05
CA LEU A 41 -6.25 1.96 -19.11
C LEU A 41 -6.01 3.30 -19.80
N ASN A 42 -6.60 4.37 -19.25
CA ASN A 42 -6.57 5.72 -19.83
C ASN A 42 -6.98 5.82 -21.32
N GLY A 43 -7.90 4.95 -21.77
CA GLY A 43 -8.34 4.94 -23.17
C GLY A 43 -7.28 4.50 -24.19
N ASP A 44 -6.11 4.04 -23.74
CA ASP A 44 -5.03 3.53 -24.60
C ASP A 44 -5.26 2.03 -24.92
N PRO A 45 -5.67 1.68 -26.15
CA PRO A 45 -6.07 0.32 -26.49
C PRO A 45 -4.94 -0.72 -26.39
N GLU A 46 -3.68 -0.28 -26.32
CA GLU A 46 -2.52 -1.15 -26.13
C GLU A 46 -2.26 -1.48 -24.66
N LYS A 47 -2.99 -0.84 -23.74
CA LYS A 47 -2.80 -0.96 -22.30
C LYS A 47 -4.08 -1.34 -21.60
N THR A 48 -4.08 -2.52 -21.02
CA THR A 48 -5.17 -3.01 -20.17
C THR A 48 -4.80 -3.00 -18.69
N LEU A 49 -5.78 -3.20 -17.81
CA LEU A 49 -5.53 -3.47 -16.39
C LEU A 49 -4.64 -4.70 -16.17
N CYS A 50 -4.77 -5.76 -16.98
CA CYS A 50 -3.91 -6.93 -16.84
C CYS A 50 -2.44 -6.61 -17.14
N GLN A 51 -2.16 -5.76 -18.13
CA GLN A 51 -0.79 -5.43 -18.52
C GLN A 51 -0.17 -4.38 -17.60
N ASN A 52 -0.91 -3.33 -17.24
CA ASN A 52 -0.36 -2.12 -16.63
C ASN A 52 -1.13 -1.62 -15.39
N GLY A 53 -2.08 -2.41 -14.88
CA GLY A 53 -3.00 -2.01 -13.81
C GLY A 53 -2.58 -2.37 -12.38
N SER A 54 -1.32 -2.73 -12.13
CA SER A 54 -0.85 -3.12 -10.80
C SER A 54 -0.98 -1.99 -9.77
N LEU A 55 -0.59 -0.76 -10.13
CA LEU A 55 -0.76 0.41 -9.25
C LEU A 55 -2.25 0.74 -9.01
N VAL A 56 -3.08 0.71 -10.05
CA VAL A 56 -4.53 0.92 -9.93
C VAL A 56 -5.13 -0.12 -8.98
N SER A 57 -4.71 -1.37 -9.09
CA SER A 57 -5.18 -2.45 -8.22
C SER A 57 -4.75 -2.24 -6.77
N CYS A 58 -3.51 -1.83 -6.51
CA CYS A 58 -3.03 -1.50 -5.16
C CYS A 58 -3.84 -0.37 -4.50
N ILE A 59 -4.16 0.68 -5.26
CA ILE A 59 -4.97 1.79 -4.76
C ILE A 59 -6.41 1.30 -4.48
N ALA A 60 -6.98 0.49 -5.38
CA ALA A 60 -8.29 -0.09 -5.16
C ALA A 60 -8.35 -0.99 -3.91
N MET A 61 -7.29 -1.76 -3.62
CA MET A 61 -7.18 -2.56 -2.38
C MET A 61 -7.24 -1.68 -1.13
N ILE A 62 -6.50 -0.57 -1.10
CA ILE A 62 -6.49 0.38 0.02
C ILE A 62 -7.89 0.99 0.22
N MET A 63 -8.48 1.48 -0.87
CA MET A 63 -9.80 2.11 -0.84
C MET A 63 -10.90 1.14 -0.41
N GLN A 64 -10.88 -0.09 -0.94
CA GLN A 64 -11.86 -1.11 -0.59
C GLN A 64 -11.75 -1.55 0.88
N THR A 65 -10.52 -1.73 1.37
CA THR A 65 -10.28 -2.11 2.77
C THR A 65 -10.84 -1.05 3.73
N SER A 66 -10.85 0.20 3.30
CA SER A 66 -11.40 1.33 4.04
C SER A 66 -12.87 1.60 3.71
N ALA A 67 -13.56 0.63 3.10
CA ALA A 67 -14.96 0.69 2.70
C ALA A 67 -15.35 1.92 1.86
N LYS A 68 -14.42 2.47 1.07
CA LYS A 68 -14.71 3.60 0.19
C LYS A 68 -15.63 3.18 -0.94
N ILE A 69 -16.43 4.14 -1.37
CA ILE A 69 -17.44 3.99 -2.41
C ILE A 69 -17.18 5.04 -3.48
N ILE A 70 -17.25 4.64 -4.74
CA ILE A 70 -17.25 5.54 -5.90
C ILE A 70 -18.51 5.24 -6.71
N ASN A 71 -19.31 6.27 -7.00
CA ASN A 71 -20.57 6.15 -7.74
C ASN A 71 -21.51 5.07 -7.14
N ASN A 72 -21.69 5.09 -5.82
CA ASN A 72 -22.53 4.15 -5.05
C ASN A 72 -22.11 2.67 -5.16
N ARG A 73 -20.86 2.38 -5.56
CA ARG A 73 -20.31 1.04 -5.63
C ARG A 73 -19.01 0.94 -4.82
N ALA A 74 -18.83 -0.19 -4.14
CA ALA A 74 -17.58 -0.54 -3.47
C ALA A 74 -16.42 -0.55 -4.47
N VAL A 75 -15.27 0.03 -4.11
CA VAL A 75 -14.16 0.23 -5.04
C VAL A 75 -13.52 -1.10 -5.44
N ASN A 76 -13.29 -1.26 -6.74
CA ASN A 76 -12.48 -2.33 -7.33
C ASN A 76 -11.62 -1.75 -8.47
N PRO A 77 -10.70 -2.52 -9.06
CA PRO A 77 -9.81 -1.99 -10.10
C PRO A 77 -10.54 -1.37 -11.30
N ALA A 78 -11.64 -1.97 -11.77
CA ALA A 78 -12.43 -1.41 -12.87
C ALA A 78 -13.11 -0.09 -12.51
N ILE A 79 -13.72 -0.01 -11.32
CA ILE A 79 -14.40 1.20 -10.84
C ILE A 79 -13.40 2.34 -10.68
N LEU A 80 -12.23 2.06 -10.10
CA LEU A 80 -11.19 3.06 -9.95
C LEU A 80 -10.60 3.50 -11.29
N ASN A 81 -10.31 2.56 -12.20
CA ASN A 81 -9.84 2.87 -13.56
C ASN A 81 -10.82 3.80 -14.28
N LYS A 82 -12.11 3.48 -14.27
CA LYS A 82 -13.16 4.32 -14.87
C LYS A 82 -13.24 5.70 -14.21
N TYR A 83 -13.12 5.77 -12.89
CA TYR A 83 -13.10 7.04 -12.17
C TYR A 83 -11.92 7.91 -12.60
N LEU A 84 -10.71 7.34 -12.64
CA LEU A 84 -9.51 8.05 -13.06
C LEU A 84 -9.63 8.55 -14.50
N THR A 85 -10.05 7.69 -15.44
CA THR A 85 -10.27 8.07 -16.85
C THR A 85 -11.24 9.25 -16.98
N ASN A 86 -12.36 9.22 -16.24
CA ASN A 86 -13.39 10.25 -16.35
C ASN A 86 -13.05 11.57 -15.62
N ASN A 87 -11.99 11.61 -14.79
CA ASN A 87 -11.67 12.75 -13.94
C ASN A 87 -10.27 13.33 -14.22
N ASN A 88 -9.68 13.07 -15.39
CA ASN A 88 -8.30 13.44 -15.72
C ASN A 88 -7.29 12.90 -14.67
N GLY A 89 -7.58 11.69 -14.17
CA GLY A 89 -6.80 10.95 -13.19
C GLY A 89 -5.55 10.29 -13.76
N TYR A 90 -5.36 10.36 -15.07
CA TYR A 90 -4.13 9.96 -15.75
C TYR A 90 -3.47 11.18 -16.39
N LYS A 91 -2.14 11.22 -16.32
CA LYS A 91 -1.30 12.18 -17.04
C LYS A 91 -0.88 11.57 -18.39
N GLN A 92 0.36 11.84 -18.83
CA GLN A 92 0.91 11.24 -20.04
C GLN A 92 0.95 9.71 -19.90
N GLY A 93 0.32 9.00 -20.85
CA GLY A 93 0.25 7.55 -20.85
C GLY A 93 -0.60 7.01 -19.70
N SER A 94 0.01 6.32 -18.75
CA SER A 94 -0.68 5.58 -17.67
C SER A 94 -0.31 6.07 -16.28
N GLU A 95 0.46 7.17 -16.19
CA GLU A 95 0.85 7.77 -14.92
C GLU A 95 -0.37 8.35 -14.21
N ILE A 96 -0.55 8.04 -12.92
CA ILE A 96 -1.69 8.53 -12.14
C ILE A 96 -1.44 9.96 -11.65
N ASN A 97 -2.42 10.82 -11.87
CA ASN A 97 -2.53 12.10 -11.19
C ASN A 97 -3.17 11.90 -9.81
N PHE A 98 -2.32 11.75 -8.78
CA PHE A 98 -2.78 11.46 -7.42
C PHE A 98 -3.70 12.54 -6.80
N SER A 99 -3.63 13.80 -7.25
CA SER A 99 -4.52 14.87 -6.75
C SER A 99 -6.01 14.58 -7.03
N VAL A 100 -6.31 13.77 -8.05
CA VAL A 100 -7.69 13.36 -8.35
C VAL A 100 -8.24 12.42 -7.27
N LEU A 101 -7.38 11.67 -6.59
CA LEU A 101 -7.78 10.75 -5.53
C LEU A 101 -8.17 11.48 -4.23
N ASP A 102 -7.71 12.72 -4.03
CA ASP A 102 -8.10 13.54 -2.88
C ASP A 102 -9.62 13.76 -2.84
N LYS A 103 -10.26 13.83 -4.01
CA LYS A 103 -11.72 14.00 -4.15
C LYS A 103 -12.52 12.77 -3.70
N VAL A 104 -11.87 11.62 -3.61
CA VAL A 104 -12.44 10.36 -3.09
C VAL A 104 -11.78 9.95 -1.77
N GLY A 105 -11.14 10.92 -1.11
CA GLY A 105 -10.62 10.82 0.26
C GLY A 105 -9.25 10.18 0.41
N LEU A 106 -8.60 9.73 -0.69
CA LEU A 106 -7.29 9.10 -0.61
C LEU A 106 -6.19 10.11 -0.93
N HIS A 107 -5.40 10.44 0.09
CA HIS A 107 -4.39 11.48 0.04
C HIS A 107 -2.98 10.90 -0.02
N LEU A 108 -2.26 11.17 -1.12
CA LEU A 108 -0.82 10.89 -1.19
C LEU A 108 -0.07 11.92 -0.33
N VAL A 109 0.71 11.42 0.63
CA VAL A 109 1.53 12.25 1.53
C VAL A 109 2.86 12.58 0.89
N LYS A 110 3.55 11.55 0.39
CA LYS A 110 4.87 11.66 -0.21
C LYS A 110 5.26 10.36 -0.91
N THR A 111 6.32 10.47 -1.70
CA THR A 111 7.07 9.35 -2.28
C THR A 111 8.47 9.36 -1.68
N VAL A 112 8.97 8.20 -1.23
CA VAL A 112 10.30 8.09 -0.62
C VAL A 112 11.06 6.91 -1.21
N SER A 113 12.38 7.04 -1.38
CA SER A 113 13.28 5.92 -1.67
C SER A 113 13.85 5.28 -0.40
N ASP A 114 13.86 6.01 0.71
CA ASP A 114 14.25 5.49 2.02
C ASP A 114 13.14 4.60 2.61
N LEU A 115 13.40 3.29 2.65
CA LEU A 115 12.44 2.31 3.19
C LEU A 115 12.28 2.42 4.70
N LYS A 116 13.27 2.96 5.42
CA LYS A 116 13.11 3.21 6.87
C LYS A 116 11.99 4.22 7.12
N THR A 117 11.98 5.33 6.38
CA THR A 117 10.87 6.28 6.41
C THR A 117 9.55 5.60 6.06
N ALA A 118 9.51 4.72 5.04
CA ALA A 118 8.29 4.01 4.70
C ALA A 118 7.75 3.14 5.86
N ILE A 119 8.63 2.44 6.58
CA ILE A 119 8.27 1.65 7.77
C ILE A 119 7.79 2.53 8.93
N GLU A 120 8.44 3.67 9.20
CA GLU A 120 7.96 4.60 10.24
C GLU A 120 6.54 5.12 9.98
N TYR A 121 6.15 5.28 8.72
CA TYR A 121 4.79 5.63 8.33
C TYR A 121 3.85 4.43 8.40
N TYR A 122 4.33 3.25 7.99
CA TYR A 122 3.60 2.00 8.20
C TYR A 122 3.24 1.88 9.69
N ASP A 123 4.17 1.96 10.63
CA ASP A 123 3.85 1.82 12.07
C ASP A 123 2.87 2.87 12.61
N LYS A 124 2.69 3.99 11.90
CA LYS A 124 1.68 5.03 12.18
C LYS A 124 0.34 4.82 11.45
N ASN A 125 0.06 3.62 10.98
CA ASN A 125 -1.16 3.24 10.25
C ASN A 125 -1.34 3.85 8.84
N TYR A 126 -0.30 4.47 8.26
CA TYR A 126 -0.35 4.92 6.87
C TYR A 126 -0.33 3.74 5.90
N GLN A 127 -0.95 3.92 4.74
CA GLN A 127 -1.02 2.90 3.70
C GLN A 127 0.16 3.06 2.75
N ILE A 128 0.88 1.97 2.47
CA ILE A 128 2.12 2.02 1.70
C ILE A 128 1.98 1.15 0.46
N VAL A 129 2.26 1.73 -0.70
CA VAL A 129 2.40 0.98 -1.97
C VAL A 129 3.85 1.02 -2.38
N LEU A 130 4.46 -0.15 -2.56
CA LEU A 130 5.84 -0.31 -2.99
C LEU A 130 5.89 -0.37 -4.51
N ASN A 131 6.76 0.43 -5.10
CA ASN A 131 7.16 0.33 -6.49
C ASN A 131 8.32 -0.66 -6.59
N ILE A 132 8.09 -1.77 -7.28
CA ILE A 132 8.97 -2.93 -7.33
C ILE A 132 9.55 -3.04 -8.74
N ASN A 133 10.84 -3.38 -8.84
CA ASN A 133 11.56 -3.58 -10.10
C ASN A 133 11.44 -2.38 -11.06
N TYR A 134 11.62 -1.16 -10.53
CA TYR A 134 11.63 0.09 -11.31
C TYR A 134 10.35 0.34 -12.14
N GLY A 135 9.19 0.16 -11.52
CA GLY A 135 7.88 0.47 -12.10
C GLY A 135 7.23 -0.69 -12.84
N LYS A 136 7.88 -1.86 -12.90
CA LYS A 136 7.33 -3.06 -13.53
C LYS A 136 6.21 -3.68 -12.69
N ASN A 137 6.23 -3.51 -11.37
CA ASN A 137 5.19 -4.00 -10.48
C ASN A 137 4.95 -3.04 -9.32
N TYR A 138 3.75 -3.11 -8.73
CA TYR A 138 3.40 -2.42 -7.50
C TYR A 138 2.75 -3.41 -6.54
N GLY A 139 3.04 -3.30 -5.25
CA GLY A 139 2.42 -4.13 -4.21
C GLY A 139 2.04 -3.30 -2.98
N VAL A 140 0.94 -3.65 -2.31
CA VAL A 140 0.55 -2.99 -1.05
C VAL A 140 1.32 -3.64 0.09
N LEU A 141 2.06 -2.87 0.88
CA LEU A 141 2.77 -3.38 2.07
C LEU A 141 1.75 -3.80 3.13
N ILE A 142 1.82 -5.06 3.55
CA ILE A 142 0.97 -5.64 4.61
C ILE A 142 1.78 -6.13 5.81
N GLY A 143 3.11 -6.08 5.76
CA GLY A 143 3.98 -6.46 6.86
C GLY A 143 5.43 -6.38 6.46
N TYR A 144 6.34 -6.51 7.41
CA TYR A 144 7.77 -6.50 7.13
C TYR A 144 8.53 -7.30 8.20
N ASN A 145 9.74 -7.71 7.86
CA ASN A 145 10.72 -8.29 8.76
C ASN A 145 12.00 -7.47 8.63
N GLU A 146 12.23 -6.60 9.61
CA GLU A 146 13.38 -5.70 9.67
C GLU A 146 14.71 -6.45 9.71
N LYS A 147 14.77 -7.58 10.42
CA LYS A 147 16.01 -8.37 10.60
C LYS A 147 16.51 -8.92 9.26
N ASP A 148 15.58 -9.39 8.44
CA ASP A 148 15.89 -10.03 7.16
C ASP A 148 15.74 -9.07 5.97
N ALA A 149 15.38 -7.80 6.20
CA ALA A 149 15.08 -6.80 5.18
C ALA A 149 14.03 -7.27 4.15
N ILE A 150 13.03 -8.02 4.62
CA ILE A 150 11.95 -8.59 3.80
C ILE A 150 10.66 -7.78 4.01
N TYR A 151 10.01 -7.43 2.91
CA TYR A 151 8.73 -6.72 2.89
C TYR A 151 7.64 -7.68 2.39
N ILE A 152 6.54 -7.76 3.13
CA ILE A 152 5.41 -8.63 2.81
C ILE A 152 4.34 -7.79 2.13
N ILE A 153 3.89 -8.22 0.94
CA ILE A 153 2.95 -7.45 0.12
C ILE A 153 1.72 -8.25 -0.29
N ASN A 154 0.62 -7.54 -0.53
CA ASN A 154 -0.38 -7.99 -1.49
C ASN A 154 0.10 -7.64 -2.90
N ASN A 155 0.47 -8.66 -3.67
CA ASN A 155 0.96 -8.53 -5.04
C ASN A 155 -0.18 -8.76 -6.06
N PRO A 156 -0.63 -7.74 -6.82
CA PRO A 156 -1.72 -7.85 -7.77
C PRO A 156 -1.36 -8.68 -9.02
N ILE A 157 -0.07 -8.78 -9.38
CA ILE A 157 0.37 -9.53 -10.56
C ILE A 157 0.50 -11.02 -10.24
N ASN A 158 1.20 -11.35 -9.14
CA ASN A 158 1.41 -12.73 -8.71
C ASN A 158 1.21 -12.85 -7.20
N PRO A 159 0.01 -13.24 -6.72
CA PRO A 159 -0.28 -13.36 -5.29
C PRO A 159 0.62 -14.36 -4.53
N LYS A 160 1.28 -15.29 -5.24
CA LYS A 160 2.24 -16.23 -4.63
C LYS A 160 3.58 -15.58 -4.31
N GLU A 161 3.93 -14.49 -4.99
CA GLU A 161 5.13 -13.68 -4.74
C GLU A 161 4.79 -12.53 -3.81
N ASN A 162 4.69 -12.84 -2.52
CA ASN A 162 4.29 -11.88 -1.48
C ASN A 162 5.44 -11.41 -0.60
N LYS A 163 6.69 -11.83 -0.85
CA LYS A 163 7.88 -11.38 -0.13
C LYS A 163 8.83 -10.71 -1.11
N ILE A 164 9.25 -9.49 -0.78
CA ILE A 164 10.11 -8.66 -1.62
C ILE A 164 11.32 -8.24 -0.79
N GLU A 165 12.51 -8.28 -1.39
CA GLU A 165 13.73 -7.79 -0.75
C GLU A 165 13.87 -6.28 -0.95
N ALA A 166 14.53 -5.61 -0.01
CA ALA A 166 14.78 -4.16 -0.08
C ALA A 166 15.38 -3.71 -1.43
N LYS A 167 16.28 -4.51 -2.02
CA LYS A 167 16.99 -4.19 -3.27
C LYS A 167 16.07 -4.08 -4.49
N ASP A 168 14.89 -4.71 -4.43
CA ASP A 168 13.93 -4.76 -5.53
C ASP A 168 12.90 -3.62 -5.43
N ILE A 169 12.93 -2.82 -4.36
CA ILE A 169 12.01 -1.70 -4.13
C ILE A 169 12.70 -0.41 -4.54
N ALA A 170 12.13 0.28 -5.53
CA ALA A 170 12.66 1.55 -6.03
C ALA A 170 12.19 2.73 -5.17
N VAL A 171 10.88 2.79 -4.88
CA VAL A 171 10.26 3.83 -4.05
C VAL A 171 9.01 3.30 -3.34
N ALA A 172 8.62 3.96 -2.25
CA ALA A 172 7.36 3.75 -1.55
C ALA A 172 6.45 4.99 -1.72
N LEU A 173 5.21 4.75 -2.11
CA LEU A 173 4.12 5.73 -2.12
C LEU A 173 3.39 5.64 -0.78
N ILE A 174 3.30 6.77 -0.07
CA ILE A 174 2.72 6.83 1.27
C ILE A 174 1.40 7.57 1.23
N PHE A 175 0.31 6.91 1.61
CA PHE A 175 -1.02 7.49 1.68
C PHE A 175 -1.51 7.62 3.13
N LYS A 176 -2.28 8.67 3.41
CA LYS A 176 -2.93 8.82 4.71
C LYS A 176 -3.87 7.65 5.00
N PRO A 177 -4.08 7.30 6.28
CA PRO A 177 -5.23 6.48 6.68
C PRO A 177 -6.54 7.11 6.18
N LEU A 178 -7.47 6.25 5.78
CA LEU A 178 -8.74 6.62 5.14
C LEU A 178 -9.94 6.65 6.09
#